data_AF-A0A534P0N7-F1
#
_entry.id   AF-A0A534P0N7-F1
#
_cell.length_a   1.000
_cell.length_b   1.000
_cell.length_c   1.000
_cell.angle_alpha   90.00
_cell.angle_beta   90.00
_cell.angle_gamma   90.00
#
_symmetry.space_group_name_H-M   'P 1'
#
loop_
_entity.id
_entity.type
_entity.pdbx_description
1 polymer ?
#
loop_
_entity_poly.entity_id
_entity_poly.type
_entity_poly.pdbx_seq_one_letter_code
_entity_poly.pdbx_strand_id
1 'polypeptide(L)'
;MKDKLWFFAGVAPQFISRNVDRIIGAQQSNAAGQPVLDSSGNPATTEVGRQTYTSTQTTYNLSGKLTYLINENHSLALAGYGNPTKNDGVYVDRYGFITSPAGGSEGSFLANHELGAFDTSLRYSGKLFNKTMLVEATAAYHRQRDNDVPAGVQGQSASALGDLPSISWRGTRNLLDPQLQDSTVPSS
;
A
#
# COMPACT_ATOMS: atom_id res chain seq x y z
N MET A 1 -18.69 46.66 3.63
CA MET A 1 -18.61 45.25 4.05
C MET A 1 -17.13 44.87 4.08
N LYS A 2 -16.63 44.26 5.16
CA LYS A 2 -15.25 43.74 5.21
C LYS A 2 -15.35 42.22 5.24
N ASP A 3 -14.68 41.54 4.31
CA ASP A 3 -14.71 40.09 4.24
C ASP A 3 -14.17 39.48 5.54
N LYS A 4 -14.92 38.52 6.09
CA LYS A 4 -14.60 37.81 7.33
C LYS A 4 -14.39 36.31 7.11
N LEU A 5 -14.54 35.83 5.88
CA LEU A 5 -14.49 34.42 5.56
C LEU A 5 -13.60 34.22 4.33
N TRP A 6 -12.63 33.32 4.46
CA TRP A 6 -11.74 32.92 3.36
C TRP A 6 -11.72 31.41 3.31
N PHE A 7 -11.72 30.85 2.11
CA PHE A 7 -11.62 29.42 1.93
C PHE A 7 -10.82 29.05 0.70
N PHE A 8 -10.26 27.84 0.74
CA PHE A 8 -9.81 27.14 -0.45
C PHE A 8 -10.22 25.67 -0.34
N ALA A 9 -10.42 25.04 -1.49
CA ALA A 9 -10.60 23.60 -1.62
C ALA A 9 -9.89 23.14 -2.89
N GLY A 10 -9.24 21.99 -2.81
CA GLY A 10 -8.52 21.38 -3.92
C GLY A 10 -8.75 19.88 -3.92
N VAL A 11 -9.00 19.34 -5.11
CA VAL A 11 -9.03 17.90 -5.39
C VAL A 11 -8.11 17.62 -6.56
N ALA A 12 -7.20 16.68 -6.38
CA ALA A 12 -6.28 16.22 -7.42
C ALA A 12 -6.36 14.68 -7.49
N PRO A 13 -7.23 14.14 -8.37
CA PRO A 13 -7.33 12.70 -8.56
C PRO A 13 -6.12 12.19 -9.34
N GLN A 14 -5.62 11.03 -8.95
CA GLN A 14 -4.53 10.31 -9.60
C GLN A 14 -5.01 8.89 -9.92
N PHE A 15 -4.84 8.50 -11.17
CA PHE A 15 -5.17 7.18 -11.67
C PHE A 15 -3.90 6.52 -12.21
N ILE A 16 -3.62 5.31 -11.73
CA ILE A 16 -2.51 4.50 -12.23
C ILE A 16 -3.09 3.16 -12.66
N SER A 17 -2.72 2.70 -13.86
CA SER A 17 -3.00 1.35 -14.33
C SER A 17 -1.68 0.69 -14.73
N ARG A 18 -1.50 -0.56 -14.31
CA ARG A 18 -0.31 -1.37 -14.61
C ARG A 18 -0.76 -2.76 -15.01
N ASN A 19 -0.01 -3.36 -15.94
CA ASN A 19 -0.14 -4.78 -16.23
C ASN A 19 0.92 -5.54 -15.44
N VAL A 20 0.50 -6.62 -14.80
CA VAL A 20 1.34 -7.52 -14.02
C VAL A 20 1.24 -8.91 -14.63
N ASP A 21 2.35 -9.42 -15.13
CA ASP A 21 2.45 -10.78 -15.62
C ASP A 21 2.71 -11.74 -14.46
N ARG A 22 1.80 -12.68 -14.26
CA ARG A 22 2.03 -13.86 -13.41
C ARG A 22 2.52 -14.99 -14.29
N ILE A 23 3.72 -15.48 -14.00
CA ILE A 23 4.33 -16.62 -14.68
C ILE A 23 4.23 -17.83 -13.74
N ILE A 24 3.67 -18.92 -14.24
CA ILE A 24 3.58 -20.20 -13.55
C ILE A 24 4.71 -21.07 -14.10
N GLY A 25 5.66 -21.40 -13.23
CA GLY A 25 6.79 -22.28 -13.55
C GLY A 25 6.62 -23.67 -12.94
N ALA A 26 6.95 -24.71 -13.70
CA ALA A 26 7.14 -26.06 -13.19
C ALA A 26 8.63 -26.33 -12.97
N GLN A 27 8.98 -26.94 -11.83
CA GLN A 27 10.35 -27.35 -11.56
C GLN A 27 10.76 -28.48 -12.51
N GLN A 28 11.96 -28.36 -13.09
CA GLN A 28 12.56 -29.43 -13.88
C GLN A 28 13.13 -30.51 -12.96
N SER A 29 12.88 -31.77 -13.29
CA SER A 29 13.42 -32.91 -12.58
C SER A 29 14.22 -33.82 -13.52
N ASN A 30 15.30 -34.40 -13.02
CA ASN A 30 16.07 -35.41 -13.75
C ASN A 30 15.35 -36.77 -13.74
N ALA A 31 15.93 -37.78 -14.40
CA ALA A 31 15.35 -39.13 -14.47
C ALA A 31 15.19 -39.82 -13.09
N ALA A 32 15.91 -39.36 -12.06
CA ALA A 32 15.79 -39.84 -10.68
C ALA A 32 14.77 -39.04 -9.85
N GLY A 33 14.04 -38.10 -10.46
CA GLY A 33 13.05 -37.25 -9.78
C GLY A 33 13.65 -36.11 -8.96
N GLN A 34 14.96 -35.87 -9.06
CA GLN A 34 15.64 -34.80 -8.31
C GLN A 34 15.57 -33.47 -9.08
N PRO A 35 15.53 -32.32 -8.41
CA PRO A 35 15.57 -31.00 -9.05
C PRO A 35 16.80 -30.86 -9.95
N VAL A 36 16.60 -30.43 -11.20
CA VAL A 36 17.69 -29.90 -12.03
C VAL A 36 18.03 -28.50 -11.51
N LEU A 37 19.30 -28.20 -11.30
CA LEU A 37 19.73 -26.89 -10.79
C LEU A 37 20.27 -26.01 -11.92
N ASP A 38 20.02 -24.71 -11.83
CA ASP A 38 20.61 -23.70 -12.71
C ASP A 38 22.07 -23.39 -12.32
N SER A 39 22.73 -22.49 -13.07
CA SER A 39 24.11 -22.08 -12.80
C SER A 39 24.33 -21.42 -11.43
N SER A 40 23.25 -20.99 -10.77
CA SER A 40 23.24 -20.36 -9.45
C SER A 40 22.86 -21.35 -8.35
N GLY A 41 22.66 -22.64 -8.68
CA GLY A 41 22.28 -23.67 -7.72
C GLY A 41 20.79 -23.66 -7.33
N ASN A 42 19.94 -22.88 -8.01
CA ASN A 42 18.51 -22.86 -7.76
C ASN A 42 17.79 -23.92 -8.61
N PRO A 43 16.65 -24.47 -8.17
CA PRO A 43 15.85 -25.34 -9.02
C PRO A 43 15.48 -24.65 -10.34
N ALA A 44 15.93 -25.23 -11.44
CA ALA A 44 15.57 -24.78 -12.78
C ALA A 44 14.06 -24.96 -12.99
N THR A 45 13.42 -23.94 -13.54
CA THR A 45 11.98 -23.96 -13.84
C THR A 45 11.73 -23.75 -15.33
N THR A 46 10.64 -24.32 -15.83
CA THR A 46 10.13 -24.07 -17.18
C THR A 46 8.76 -23.41 -17.04
N GLU A 47 8.52 -22.33 -17.79
CA GLU A 47 7.21 -21.69 -17.86
C GLU A 47 6.18 -22.68 -18.43
N VAL A 48 5.11 -22.91 -17.67
CA VAL A 48 3.97 -23.77 -18.06
C VAL A 48 2.67 -22.98 -18.21
N GLY A 49 2.66 -21.72 -17.79
CA GLY A 49 1.51 -20.84 -17.96
C GLY A 49 1.87 -19.38 -17.67
N ARG A 50 1.12 -18.48 -18.29
CA ARG A 50 1.22 -17.05 -18.11
C ARG A 50 -0.15 -16.42 -18.11
N GLN A 51 -0.36 -15.49 -17.20
CA GLN A 51 -1.55 -14.67 -17.21
C GLN A 51 -1.21 -13.24 -16.79
N THR A 52 -1.73 -12.28 -17.56
CA THR A 52 -1.59 -10.86 -17.26
C THR A 52 -2.81 -10.39 -16.46
N TYR A 53 -2.54 -9.72 -15.35
CA TYR A 53 -3.56 -9.08 -14.52
C TYR A 53 -3.37 -7.57 -14.55
N THR A 54 -4.47 -6.84 -14.41
CA THR A 54 -4.42 -5.40 -14.26
C THR A 54 -4.36 -5.04 -12.77
N SER A 55 -3.50 -4.10 -12.42
CA SER A 55 -3.54 -3.36 -11.16
C SER A 55 -4.02 -1.95 -11.46
N THR A 56 -5.13 -1.52 -10.83
CA THR A 56 -5.62 -0.14 -10.93
C THR A 56 -5.58 0.52 -9.57
N GLN A 57 -4.94 1.68 -9.48
CA GLN A 57 -4.90 2.50 -8.28
C GLN A 57 -5.56 3.85 -8.55
N THR A 58 -6.49 4.23 -7.68
CA THR A 58 -7.16 5.53 -7.69
C THR A 58 -6.90 6.23 -6.36
N THR A 59 -6.27 7.40 -6.39
CA THR A 59 -6.02 8.23 -5.21
C THR A 59 -6.67 9.59 -5.39
N TYR A 60 -7.40 10.06 -4.38
CA TYR A 60 -7.91 11.43 -4.36
C TYR A 60 -7.08 12.25 -3.37
N ASN A 61 -6.21 13.14 -3.86
CA ASN A 61 -5.54 14.09 -2.99
C ASN A 61 -6.48 15.26 -2.71
N LEU A 62 -6.89 15.38 -1.46
CA LEU A 62 -7.86 16.36 -0.97
C LEU A 62 -7.15 17.38 -0.09
N SER A 63 -7.47 18.65 -0.28
CA SER A 63 -7.03 19.72 0.60
C SER A 63 -8.12 20.77 0.74
N GLY A 64 -8.27 21.32 1.93
CA GLY A 64 -9.22 22.39 2.16
C GLY A 64 -8.93 23.14 3.45
N LYS A 65 -9.27 24.43 3.44
CA LYS A 65 -9.23 25.26 4.64
C LYS A 65 -10.31 26.30 4.57
N LEU A 66 -10.98 26.51 5.69
CA LEU A 66 -11.93 27.58 5.94
C LEU A 66 -11.40 28.42 7.10
N THR A 67 -11.21 29.72 6.88
CA THR A 67 -10.80 30.66 7.92
C THR A 67 -11.91 31.68 8.13
N TYR A 68 -12.37 31.83 9.36
CA TYR A 68 -13.42 32.75 9.75
C TYR A 68 -12.90 33.72 10.82
N LEU A 69 -13.05 35.01 10.57
CA LEU A 69 -12.80 36.09 11.51
C LEU A 69 -14.09 36.38 12.28
N ILE A 70 -14.21 35.82 13.48
CA ILE A 70 -15.36 36.04 14.37
C ILE A 70 -15.50 37.55 14.64
N ASN A 71 -14.38 38.20 14.98
CA ASN A 71 -14.21 39.65 15.07
C ASN A 71 -12.72 40.01 14.97
N GLU A 72 -12.36 41.29 15.12
CA GLU A 72 -10.97 41.77 14.97
C GLU A 72 -9.94 41.12 15.92
N ASN A 73 -10.41 40.52 17.01
CA ASN A 73 -9.57 39.89 18.03
C ASN A 73 -9.63 38.36 17.99
N HIS A 74 -10.58 37.76 17.27
CA HIS A 74 -10.86 36.33 17.34
C HIS A 74 -11.05 35.71 15.96
N SER A 75 -10.33 34.62 15.69
CA SER A 75 -10.41 33.88 14.44
C SER A 75 -10.45 32.38 14.67
N LEU A 76 -11.07 31.68 13.72
CA LEU A 76 -11.19 30.24 13.68
C LEU A 76 -10.73 29.75 12.30
N ALA A 77 -9.98 28.65 12.25
CA ALA A 77 -9.60 27.99 11.01
C ALA A 77 -9.87 26.49 11.11
N LEU A 78 -10.66 25.95 10.19
CA LEU A 78 -10.87 24.53 9.99
C LEU A 78 -10.08 24.11 8.74
N ALA A 79 -9.21 23.11 8.85
CA ALA A 79 -8.48 22.55 7.72
C ALA A 79 -8.69 21.03 7.64
N GLY A 80 -8.68 20.50 6.42
CA GLY A 80 -8.81 19.09 6.12
C GLY A 80 -7.89 18.69 4.97
N TYR A 81 -7.22 17.55 5.12
CA TYR A 81 -6.35 16.97 4.10
C TYR A 81 -6.59 15.47 4.02
N GLY A 82 -6.41 14.89 2.85
CA GLY A 82 -6.48 13.44 2.76
C GLY A 82 -6.01 12.89 1.42
N ASN A 83 -5.79 11.59 1.41
CA ASN A 83 -5.33 10.84 0.26
C ASN A 83 -5.97 9.44 0.17
N PRO A 84 -7.31 9.31 0.33
CA PRO A 84 -7.96 8.01 0.21
C PRO A 84 -7.60 7.40 -1.14
N THR A 85 -7.11 6.17 -1.06
CA THR A 85 -6.57 5.41 -2.18
C THR A 85 -7.26 4.06 -2.21
N LYS A 86 -7.73 3.70 -3.39
CA LYS A 86 -8.26 2.37 -3.69
C LYS A 86 -7.36 1.70 -4.69
N ASN A 87 -6.96 0.47 -4.43
CA ASN A 87 -6.32 -0.39 -5.39
C ASN A 87 -7.21 -1.60 -5.66
N ASP A 88 -7.40 -1.91 -6.94
CA ASP A 88 -8.16 -3.07 -7.38
C ASP A 88 -7.24 -3.95 -8.24
N GLY A 89 -7.36 -5.27 -8.09
CA GLY A 89 -6.56 -6.26 -8.83
C GLY A 89 -5.30 -6.70 -8.07
N VAL A 90 -4.16 -6.72 -8.73
CA VAL A 90 -2.88 -7.05 -8.07
C VAL A 90 -2.40 -5.86 -7.24
N TYR A 91 -2.06 -6.09 -5.97
CA TYR A 91 -1.51 -5.01 -5.16
C TYR A 91 -0.04 -4.75 -5.52
N VAL A 92 0.20 -3.53 -6.00
CA VAL A 92 1.53 -3.01 -6.34
C VAL A 92 1.76 -1.78 -5.48
N ASP A 93 2.81 -1.82 -4.68
CA ASP A 93 3.14 -0.75 -3.76
C ASP A 93 3.62 0.53 -4.47
N ARG A 94 3.95 1.56 -3.68
CA ARG A 94 4.41 2.86 -4.20
C ARG A 94 5.74 2.77 -4.96
N TYR A 95 6.57 1.77 -4.69
CA TYR A 95 7.87 1.56 -5.34
C TYR A 95 7.76 0.66 -6.58
N GLY A 96 6.58 0.12 -6.87
CA GLY A 96 6.36 -0.78 -7.99
C GLY A 96 6.60 -2.25 -7.66
N PHE A 97 6.77 -2.60 -6.38
CA PHE A 97 6.90 -3.99 -5.96
C PHE A 97 5.51 -4.63 -5.84
N ILE A 98 5.40 -5.86 -6.34
CA ILE A 98 4.23 -6.70 -6.12
C ILE A 98 4.31 -7.21 -4.69
N THR A 99 3.29 -6.90 -3.90
CA THR A 99 3.19 -7.29 -2.48
C THR A 99 2.13 -8.38 -2.27
N SER A 100 1.29 -8.66 -3.26
CA SER A 100 0.40 -9.81 -3.27
C SER A 100 1.19 -11.13 -3.19
N PRO A 101 0.75 -12.12 -2.40
CA PRO A 101 1.43 -13.41 -2.30
C PRO A 101 1.54 -14.05 -3.70
N ALA A 102 2.78 -14.23 -4.18
CA ALA A 102 3.03 -14.92 -5.45
C ALA A 102 2.77 -16.43 -5.39
N GLY A 103 2.71 -17.00 -4.17
CA GLY A 103 2.37 -18.39 -3.90
C GLY A 103 0.89 -18.56 -3.51
N GLY A 104 0.23 -19.58 -4.04
CA GLY A 104 -1.18 -19.87 -3.77
C GLY A 104 -2.05 -19.90 -5.02
N SER A 105 -3.37 -19.96 -4.80
CA SER A 105 -4.37 -19.93 -5.86
C SER A 105 -4.38 -18.58 -6.59
N GLU A 106 -4.96 -18.52 -7.78
CA GLU A 106 -5.15 -17.25 -8.50
C GLU A 106 -5.91 -16.20 -7.65
N GLY A 107 -6.81 -16.66 -6.77
CA GLY A 107 -7.55 -15.82 -5.85
C GLY A 107 -6.71 -15.11 -4.79
N SER A 108 -5.58 -15.68 -4.37
CA SER A 108 -4.68 -15.01 -3.43
C SER A 108 -3.84 -13.92 -4.09
N PHE A 109 -3.80 -13.87 -5.42
CA PHE A 109 -3.05 -12.89 -6.20
C PHE A 109 -3.84 -11.60 -6.47
N LEU A 110 -5.17 -11.66 -6.33
CA LEU A 110 -6.08 -10.52 -6.55
C LEU A 110 -6.71 -10.07 -5.22
N ALA A 111 -6.53 -8.80 -4.88
CA ALA A 111 -7.10 -8.19 -3.69
C ALA A 111 -7.47 -6.74 -3.94
N ASN A 112 -8.56 -6.30 -3.33
CA ASN A 112 -8.86 -4.88 -3.25
C ASN A 112 -8.18 -4.34 -1.99
N HIS A 113 -7.40 -3.27 -2.12
CA HIS A 113 -6.81 -2.57 -0.99
C HIS A 113 -7.40 -1.17 -0.85
N GLU A 114 -7.87 -0.84 0.35
CA GLU A 114 -8.23 0.52 0.72
C GLU A 114 -7.17 1.08 1.66
N LEU A 115 -6.47 2.14 1.22
CA LEU A 115 -5.36 2.74 1.95
C LEU A 115 -5.44 4.27 1.97
N GLY A 116 -4.67 4.88 2.86
CA GLY A 116 -4.55 6.34 2.97
C GLY A 116 -5.20 6.91 4.22
N ALA A 117 -5.16 8.23 4.35
CA ALA A 117 -5.58 8.91 5.56
C ALA A 117 -6.43 10.15 5.30
N PHE A 118 -7.09 10.61 6.35
CA PHE A 118 -7.75 11.90 6.43
C PHE A 118 -7.37 12.58 7.74
N ASP A 119 -6.92 13.82 7.64
CA ASP A 119 -6.50 14.67 8.74
C ASP A 119 -7.40 15.89 8.79
N THR A 120 -7.98 16.17 9.94
CA THR A 120 -8.72 17.41 10.20
C THR A 120 -8.12 18.17 11.36
N SER A 121 -8.13 19.50 11.28
CA SER A 121 -7.67 20.35 12.36
C SER A 121 -8.54 21.58 12.49
N LEU A 122 -8.81 21.96 13.73
CA LEU A 122 -9.47 23.19 14.12
C LEU A 122 -8.50 24.02 14.93
N ARG A 123 -8.23 25.25 14.49
CA ARG A 123 -7.41 26.22 15.21
C ARG A 123 -8.22 27.45 15.57
N TYR A 124 -8.15 27.86 16.81
CA TYR A 124 -8.66 29.12 17.31
C TYR A 124 -7.48 30.03 17.69
N SER A 125 -7.61 31.32 17.40
CA SER A 125 -6.65 32.36 17.83
C SER A 125 -7.42 33.58 18.34
N GLY A 126 -7.09 34.03 19.54
CA GLY A 126 -7.78 35.08 20.28
C GLY A 126 -6.83 36.09 20.92
N LYS A 127 -7.26 37.36 20.94
CA LYS A 127 -6.58 38.47 21.64
C LYS A 127 -7.48 38.95 22.78
N LEU A 128 -7.07 38.71 24.01
CA LEU A 128 -7.81 39.03 25.24
C LEU A 128 -7.20 40.26 25.93
N PHE A 129 -7.93 40.83 26.90
CA PHE A 129 -7.48 41.93 27.77
C PHE A 129 -6.85 43.11 27.02
N ASN A 130 -7.59 43.74 26.11
CA ASN A 130 -7.08 44.81 25.25
C ASN A 130 -5.80 44.42 24.49
N LYS A 131 -5.75 43.17 24.03
CA LYS A 131 -4.65 42.59 23.24
C LYS A 131 -3.34 42.39 24.03
N THR A 132 -3.39 42.43 25.36
CA THR A 132 -2.23 42.13 26.21
C THR A 132 -2.02 40.63 26.43
N MET A 133 -3.03 39.79 26.12
CA MET A 133 -2.90 38.34 26.15
C MET A 133 -3.32 37.70 24.83
N LEU A 134 -2.51 36.76 24.34
CA LEU A 134 -2.81 35.94 23.17
C LEU A 134 -3.16 34.52 23.62
N VAL A 135 -4.24 33.97 23.08
CA VAL A 135 -4.65 32.59 23.34
C VAL A 135 -4.79 31.87 22.00
N GLU A 136 -4.17 30.71 21.91
CA GLU A 136 -4.32 29.81 20.78
C GLU A 136 -4.74 28.44 21.28
N ALA A 137 -5.65 27.80 20.56
CA ALA A 137 -6.07 26.43 20.83
C ALA A 137 -6.15 25.68 19.51
N THR A 138 -5.66 24.44 19.50
CA THR A 138 -5.73 23.55 18.33
C THR A 138 -6.25 22.19 18.75
N ALA A 139 -7.19 21.66 17.97
CA ALA A 139 -7.64 20.28 18.05
C ALA A 139 -7.46 19.63 16.68
N ALA A 140 -6.99 18.38 16.65
CA ALA A 140 -6.79 17.65 15.40
C ALA A 140 -7.28 16.21 15.54
N TYR A 141 -7.75 15.64 14.43
CA TYR A 141 -8.17 14.27 14.31
C TYR A 141 -7.53 13.62 13.08
N HIS A 142 -6.97 12.44 13.27
CA HIS A 142 -6.34 11.65 12.23
C HIS A 142 -7.09 10.32 12.09
N ARG A 143 -7.39 9.93 10.85
CA ARG A 143 -7.95 8.61 10.53
C ARG A 143 -7.19 8.01 9.36
N GLN A 144 -6.57 6.87 9.60
CA GLN A 144 -5.97 6.03 8.56
C GLN A 144 -6.85 4.81 8.30
N ARG A 145 -6.84 4.33 7.05
CA ARG A 145 -7.32 3.00 6.67
C ARG A 145 -6.20 2.25 5.96
N ASP A 146 -6.14 0.96 6.24
CA ASP A 146 -5.29 0.00 5.54
C ASP A 146 -6.02 -1.35 5.62
N ASN A 147 -6.76 -1.67 4.57
CA ASN A 147 -7.70 -2.78 4.54
C ASN A 147 -7.50 -3.59 3.27
N ASP A 148 -7.28 -4.90 3.47
CA ASP A 148 -7.12 -5.85 2.38
C ASP A 148 -8.36 -6.74 2.31
N VAL A 149 -9.00 -6.74 1.15
CA VAL A 149 -10.18 -7.54 0.87
C VAL A 149 -9.86 -8.50 -0.27
N PRO A 150 -9.90 -9.83 -0.05
CA PRO A 150 -9.66 -10.77 -1.14
C PRO A 150 -10.66 -10.55 -2.28
N ALA A 151 -10.22 -10.77 -3.53
CA ALA A 151 -11.10 -10.69 -4.68
C ALA A 151 -11.61 -12.08 -5.08
N GLY A 152 -12.88 -12.16 -5.49
CA GLY A 152 -13.43 -13.36 -6.12
C GLY A 152 -12.85 -13.56 -7.52
N VAL A 153 -12.65 -14.81 -7.93
CA VAL A 153 -12.05 -15.17 -9.22
C VAL A 153 -12.85 -16.29 -9.87
N GLN A 154 -13.13 -16.16 -11.17
CA GLN A 154 -13.80 -17.19 -11.99
C GLN A 154 -15.10 -17.74 -11.36
N GLY A 155 -15.89 -16.88 -10.72
CA GLY A 155 -17.16 -17.25 -10.08
C GLY A 155 -17.03 -17.81 -8.66
N GLN A 156 -15.81 -17.97 -8.14
CA GLN A 156 -15.57 -18.30 -6.73
C GLN A 156 -15.56 -17.04 -5.87
N SER A 157 -16.13 -17.13 -4.67
CA SER A 157 -16.14 -16.01 -3.73
C SER A 157 -14.74 -15.77 -3.15
N ALA A 158 -14.50 -14.51 -2.76
CA ALA A 158 -13.32 -14.10 -2.00
C ALA A 158 -13.07 -14.99 -0.76
N SER A 159 -14.15 -15.36 -0.04
CA SER A 159 -14.09 -16.25 1.12
C SER A 159 -13.65 -17.67 0.75
N ALA A 160 -14.18 -18.23 -0.33
CA ALA A 160 -13.83 -19.59 -0.77
C ALA A 160 -12.37 -19.69 -1.25
N LEU A 161 -11.82 -18.60 -1.78
CA LEU A 161 -10.43 -18.52 -2.24
C LEU A 161 -9.44 -18.25 -1.10
N GLY A 162 -9.86 -17.50 -0.08
CA GLY A 162 -9.06 -17.18 1.10
C GLY A 162 -8.69 -18.39 1.96
N ASP A 163 -9.49 -19.46 1.90
CA ASP A 163 -9.26 -20.71 2.66
C ASP A 163 -8.34 -21.71 1.92
N LEU A 164 -7.82 -21.36 0.75
CA LEU A 164 -6.97 -22.25 -0.03
C LEU A 164 -5.54 -22.31 0.53
N PRO A 165 -4.94 -23.51 0.68
CA PRO A 165 -3.57 -23.63 1.15
C PRO A 165 -2.60 -23.03 0.12
N SER A 166 -1.58 -22.34 0.62
CA SER A 166 -0.45 -21.88 -0.20
C SER A 166 0.83 -22.60 0.20
N ILE A 167 1.66 -22.91 -0.79
CA ILE A 167 3.00 -23.47 -0.60
C ILE A 167 4.00 -22.39 -0.99
N SER A 168 4.87 -22.02 -0.06
CA SER A 168 6.00 -21.13 -0.31
C SER A 168 7.28 -21.95 -0.20
N TRP A 169 7.97 -22.09 -1.33
CA TRP A 169 9.30 -22.68 -1.37
C TRP A 169 10.29 -21.62 -0.90
N ARG A 170 10.90 -21.84 0.26
CA ARG A 170 12.08 -21.08 0.67
C ARG A 170 13.30 -21.76 0.08
N GLY A 171 14.24 -20.97 -0.45
CA GLY A 171 15.49 -21.49 -0.98
C GLY A 171 16.16 -22.44 0.00
N THR A 172 16.74 -23.52 -0.51
CA THR A 172 17.58 -24.44 0.27
C THR A 172 18.84 -23.69 0.70
N ARG A 173 18.81 -23.12 1.89
CA ARG A 173 20.04 -22.74 2.60
C ARG A 173 20.58 -23.95 3.31
N ASN A 174 21.90 -24.16 3.24
CA ASN A 174 22.54 -25.11 4.13
C ASN A 174 22.35 -24.58 5.56
N LEU A 175 21.67 -25.35 6.42
CA LEU A 175 21.44 -24.97 7.82
C LEU A 175 22.73 -24.95 8.64
N LEU A 176 23.83 -25.49 8.08
CA LEU A 176 25.18 -25.47 8.60
C LEU A 176 26.07 -24.42 7.91
N ASP A 177 25.53 -23.59 7.02
CA ASP A 177 26.26 -22.43 6.47
C ASP A 177 26.23 -21.31 7.52
N PRO A 178 27.33 -21.07 8.25
CA PRO A 178 27.37 -19.96 9.19
C PRO A 178 27.27 -18.68 8.36
N GLN A 179 26.28 -17.83 8.64
CA GLN A 179 26.17 -16.49 8.04
C GLN A 179 27.35 -15.55 8.34
N LEU A 180 28.45 -16.10 8.88
CA LEU A 180 29.74 -15.47 9.01
C LEU A 180 30.63 -16.06 7.91
N GLN A 181 30.55 -15.51 6.70
CA GLN A 181 31.73 -15.52 5.84
C GLN A 181 32.77 -14.62 6.52
N ASP A 182 33.49 -15.19 7.49
CA ASP A 182 34.82 -14.67 7.80
C ASP A 182 35.69 -14.92 6.57
N SER A 183 36.36 -13.87 6.11
CA SER A 183 37.23 -13.81 4.92
C SER A 183 38.44 -14.76 4.95
N THR A 184 38.46 -15.74 5.86
CA THR A 184 39.60 -16.60 6.18
C THR A 184 39.44 -18.05 5.73
N VAL A 185 38.29 -18.47 5.18
CA VAL A 185 38.10 -19.85 4.71
C VAL A 185 38.24 -19.93 3.19
N PRO A 186 39.24 -20.64 2.63
CA PRO A 186 39.41 -20.76 1.19
C PRO A 186 38.32 -21.66 0.59
N SER A 187 37.79 -21.27 -0.56
CA SER A 187 36.83 -22.05 -1.34
C SER A 187 37.46 -23.37 -1.79
N SER A 188 36.83 -24.49 -1.42
CA SER A 188 37.07 -25.81 -2.01
C SER A 188 36.11 -26.08 -3.16
#